data_AF-A0A1T5B8Y1-F1
#
_entry.id   AF-A0A1T5B8Y1-F1
#
_cell.length_a   1.000
_cell.length_b   1.000
_cell.length_c   1.000
_cell.angle_alpha   90.00
_cell.angle_beta   90.00
_cell.angle_gamma   90.00
#
_symmetry.space_group_name_H-M   'P 1'
#
loop_
_entity.id
_entity.type
_entity.pdbx_description
1 polymer ?
#
loop_
_entity_poly.entity_id
_entity_poly.type
_entity_poly.pdbx_seq_one_letter_code
_entity_poly.pdbx_strand_id
1 'polypeptide(L)'
;MEPYEFDEFEYVYDYAYDNFPSVDYDGMYIDFSKAFIFINRYNNNQIQIGIKYEDYLKDEELQETIDAFGLDKEKFWYLILFILDYSTCFSYNKVPDVLSPKNQLEKLSNEIDNNIDSLNETHLKVTFDKPIKLVLDIKGKRKFVIDDPTTLYVISKLCMNLVNNTSENSFLNLGTIPIFNEDGTPNIETVSNSVHIAYFAKMFITFFDKNPQFKGIKKKGKNGLLNKQLLISKLVYITKLSRSKSFLISDETLKGFLKQYKDLKISNPNMIYC
;
A
#
# COMPACT_ATOMS: atom_id res chain seq x y z
N MET A 1 -19.31 19.59 4.70
CA MET A 1 -18.78 18.83 5.85
C MET A 1 -17.68 19.68 6.45
N GLU A 2 -17.75 19.97 7.74
CA GLU A 2 -16.72 20.74 8.41
C GLU A 2 -15.41 19.93 8.52
N PRO A 3 -14.22 20.53 8.37
CA PRO A 3 -12.95 19.79 8.26
C PRO A 3 -12.44 19.15 9.57
N TYR A 4 -13.24 19.07 10.63
CA TYR A 4 -12.76 18.86 12.01
C TYR A 4 -13.54 17.81 12.81
N GLU A 5 -14.04 16.74 12.19
CA GLU A 5 -14.70 15.66 12.95
C GLU A 5 -13.73 14.68 13.64
N PHE A 6 -12.41 14.74 13.41
CA PHE A 6 -11.45 13.85 14.10
C PHE A 6 -10.07 14.48 14.33
N ASP A 7 -9.95 15.40 15.30
CA ASP A 7 -8.69 16.08 15.66
C ASP A 7 -7.55 15.11 16.01
N GLU A 8 -7.87 13.95 16.59
CA GLU A 8 -6.90 12.90 16.95
C GLU A 8 -6.12 12.33 15.73
N PHE A 9 -6.69 12.39 14.53
CA PHE A 9 -6.05 11.90 13.29
C PHE A 9 -5.38 13.00 12.46
N GLU A 10 -5.26 14.24 12.96
CA GLU A 10 -4.70 15.38 12.21
C GLU A 10 -3.37 15.04 11.52
N TYR A 11 -2.40 14.47 12.25
CA TYR A 11 -1.10 14.09 11.66
C TYR A 11 -1.22 13.03 10.56
N VAL A 12 -2.21 12.13 10.65
CA VAL A 12 -2.48 11.12 9.61
C VAL A 12 -3.09 11.77 8.38
N TYR A 13 -4.06 12.66 8.56
CA TYR A 13 -4.69 13.39 7.47
C TYR A 13 -3.68 14.27 6.73
N ASP A 14 -2.93 15.11 7.45
CA ASP A 14 -1.90 15.98 6.87
C ASP A 14 -0.86 15.17 6.10
N TYR A 15 -0.36 14.09 6.71
CA TYR A 15 0.60 13.22 6.05
C TYR A 15 0.01 12.56 4.80
N ALA A 16 -1.22 12.06 4.87
CA ALA A 16 -1.85 11.39 3.75
C ALA A 16 -2.13 12.37 2.59
N TYR A 17 -2.61 13.56 2.89
CA TYR A 17 -2.85 14.63 1.92
C TYR A 17 -1.58 14.99 1.16
N ASP A 18 -0.51 15.27 1.90
CA ASP A 18 0.75 15.73 1.35
C ASP A 18 1.50 14.68 0.51
N ASN A 19 1.27 13.39 0.78
CA ASN A 19 2.06 12.31 0.20
C ASN A 19 1.27 11.43 -0.77
N PHE A 20 -0.06 11.41 -0.67
CA PHE A 20 -0.94 10.55 -1.47
C PHE A 20 -2.17 11.31 -1.98
N PRO A 21 -1.99 12.42 -2.73
CA PRO A 21 -3.12 13.18 -3.24
C PRO A 21 -3.98 12.33 -4.18
N SER A 22 -5.28 12.21 -3.88
CA SER A 22 -6.28 11.58 -4.76
C SER A 22 -7.25 12.63 -5.31
N VAL A 23 -7.56 12.52 -6.60
CA VAL A 23 -8.51 13.37 -7.34
C VAL A 23 -9.66 12.51 -7.85
N ASP A 24 -10.89 13.00 -7.72
CA ASP A 24 -12.07 12.36 -8.31
C ASP A 24 -12.29 12.71 -9.78
N TYR A 25 -13.34 12.12 -10.35
CA TYR A 25 -13.75 12.29 -11.75
C TYR A 25 -14.10 13.74 -12.14
N ASP A 26 -14.48 14.58 -11.18
CA ASP A 26 -14.87 15.97 -11.42
C ASP A 26 -13.72 16.96 -11.12
N GLY A 27 -12.52 16.45 -10.82
CA GLY A 27 -11.37 17.27 -10.45
C GLY A 27 -11.48 17.88 -9.05
N MET A 28 -12.44 17.42 -8.24
CA MET A 28 -12.44 17.68 -6.81
C MET A 28 -11.47 16.70 -6.13
N TYR A 29 -10.67 17.22 -5.22
CA TYR A 29 -9.80 16.37 -4.40
C TYR A 29 -10.71 15.55 -3.48
N ILE A 30 -10.73 14.22 -3.66
CA ILE A 30 -11.11 13.33 -2.56
C ILE A 30 -9.88 13.29 -1.66
N ASP A 31 -9.82 14.35 -0.86
CA ASP A 31 -8.98 14.45 0.30
C ASP A 31 -9.27 13.23 1.20
N PHE A 32 -8.24 12.67 1.84
CA PHE A 32 -8.35 11.61 2.86
C PHE A 32 -8.49 10.13 2.43
N SER A 33 -8.37 9.70 1.18
CA SER A 33 -8.58 8.27 0.83
C SER A 33 -7.72 7.29 1.66
N LYS A 34 -6.41 7.53 1.78
CA LYS A 34 -5.50 6.65 2.56
C LYS A 34 -5.72 6.77 4.07
N ALA A 35 -5.98 7.98 4.58
CA ALA A 35 -6.27 8.21 5.99
C ALA A 35 -7.60 7.53 6.40
N PHE A 36 -8.64 7.66 5.56
CA PHE A 36 -9.94 7.01 5.76
C PHE A 36 -9.84 5.49 5.73
N ILE A 37 -9.08 4.93 4.78
CA ILE A 37 -8.79 3.49 4.73
C ILE A 37 -8.14 3.04 6.05
N PHE A 38 -7.12 3.76 6.52
CA PHE A 38 -6.48 3.46 7.79
C PHE A 38 -7.45 3.53 8.96
N ILE A 39 -8.22 4.62 9.09
CA ILE A 39 -9.19 4.81 10.18
C ILE A 39 -10.24 3.70 10.19
N ASN A 40 -10.76 3.34 9.01
CA ASN A 40 -11.71 2.23 8.87
C ASN A 40 -11.07 0.91 9.31
N ARG A 41 -9.83 0.62 8.90
CA ARG A 41 -9.11 -0.59 9.32
C ARG A 41 -8.84 -0.60 10.81
N TYR A 42 -8.43 0.52 11.38
CA TYR A 42 -8.18 0.69 12.80
C TYR A 42 -9.45 0.42 13.61
N ASN A 43 -10.55 1.09 13.27
CA ASN A 43 -11.84 0.95 13.95
C ASN A 43 -12.42 -0.48 13.85
N ASN A 44 -12.15 -1.19 12.76
CA ASN A 44 -12.56 -2.57 12.57
C ASN A 44 -11.55 -3.62 13.10
N ASN A 45 -10.52 -3.21 13.85
CA ASN A 45 -9.46 -4.09 14.36
C ASN A 45 -8.74 -4.92 13.27
N GLN A 46 -8.60 -4.37 12.07
CA GLN A 46 -7.98 -5.02 10.92
C GLN A 46 -6.48 -4.75 10.80
N ILE A 47 -5.92 -3.94 11.71
CA ILE A 47 -4.50 -3.64 11.76
C ILE A 47 -3.84 -4.56 12.78
N GLN A 48 -2.87 -5.36 12.33
CA GLN A 48 -2.06 -6.18 13.23
C GLN A 48 -1.01 -5.33 13.92
N ILE A 49 -1.39 -4.72 15.04
CA ILE A 49 -0.51 -3.85 15.82
C ILE A 49 0.13 -4.68 16.93
N GLY A 50 1.44 -4.85 16.89
CA GLY A 50 2.22 -5.57 17.91
C GLY A 50 2.48 -4.79 19.20
N ILE A 51 1.92 -3.59 19.31
CA ILE A 51 2.14 -2.61 20.39
C ILE A 51 0.81 -2.08 20.91
N LYS A 52 0.75 -1.78 22.21
CA LYS A 52 -0.45 -1.21 22.84
C LYS A 52 -0.24 0.27 23.16
N TYR A 53 -1.31 1.04 23.17
CA TYR A 53 -1.25 2.46 23.50
C TYR A 53 -0.73 2.71 24.93
N GLU A 54 -1.08 1.84 25.89
CA GLU A 54 -0.61 1.95 27.26
C GLU A 54 0.90 1.71 27.38
N ASP A 55 1.45 0.82 26.55
CA ASP A 55 2.90 0.56 26.52
C ASP A 55 3.66 1.75 25.93
N TYR A 56 3.08 2.40 24.92
CA TYR A 56 3.59 3.65 24.35
C TYR A 56 3.63 4.79 25.38
N LEU A 57 2.55 4.99 26.13
CA LEU A 57 2.47 6.04 27.15
C LEU A 57 3.40 5.82 28.35
N LYS A 58 3.71 4.56 28.69
CA LYS A 58 4.59 4.22 29.83
C LYS A 58 6.08 4.40 29.55
N ASP A 59 6.49 4.53 28.28
CA ASP A 59 7.89 4.74 27.92
C ASP A 59 8.31 6.19 28.19
N GLU A 60 8.76 6.48 29.42
CA GLU A 60 9.12 7.84 29.85
C GLU A 60 10.17 8.50 28.94
N GLU A 61 11.15 7.73 28.46
CA GLU A 61 12.21 8.27 27.60
C GLU A 61 11.67 8.65 26.21
N LEU A 62 10.76 7.84 25.66
CA LEU A 62 10.05 8.15 24.43
C LEU A 62 9.15 9.39 24.61
N GLN A 63 8.38 9.44 25.70
CA GLN A 63 7.47 10.56 25.96
C GLN A 63 8.24 11.87 26.16
N GLU A 64 9.35 11.87 26.89
CA GLU A 64 10.25 13.02 26.98
C GLU A 64 10.76 13.48 25.61
N THR A 65 11.05 12.52 24.72
CA THR A 65 11.56 12.83 23.38
C THR A 65 10.47 13.46 22.52
N ILE A 66 9.25 12.92 22.55
CA ILE A 66 8.06 13.43 21.84
C ILE A 66 7.74 14.85 22.31
N ASP A 67 7.67 15.06 23.63
CA ASP A 67 7.43 16.38 24.24
C ASP A 67 8.51 17.38 23.81
N ALA A 68 9.77 16.95 23.80
CA ALA A 68 10.88 17.82 23.43
C ALA A 68 10.91 18.14 21.92
N PHE A 69 10.28 17.32 21.06
CA PHE A 69 10.02 17.65 19.66
C PHE A 69 8.81 18.57 19.46
N GLY A 70 8.00 18.80 20.49
CA GLY A 70 6.75 19.55 20.39
C GLY A 70 5.66 18.78 19.64
N LEU A 71 5.74 17.45 19.63
CA LEU A 71 4.74 16.58 19.00
C LEU A 71 3.60 16.33 19.99
N ASP A 72 2.38 16.28 19.48
CA ASP A 72 1.25 15.79 20.26
C ASP A 72 1.33 14.27 20.40
N LYS A 73 1.18 13.76 21.63
CA LYS A 73 1.37 12.34 21.97
C LYS A 73 0.34 11.45 21.29
N GLU A 74 -0.90 11.89 21.23
CA GLU A 74 -2.02 11.11 20.71
C GLU A 74 -2.00 11.15 19.17
N LYS A 75 -1.85 12.32 18.58
CA LYS A 75 -1.75 12.47 17.11
C LYS A 75 -0.53 11.73 16.55
N PHE A 76 0.60 11.78 17.26
CA PHE A 76 1.79 11.05 16.87
C PHE A 76 1.64 9.53 17.00
N TRP A 77 0.88 9.05 17.99
CA TRP A 77 0.56 7.63 18.10
C TRP A 77 -0.18 7.13 16.86
N TYR A 78 -1.23 7.83 16.42
CA TYR A 78 -1.97 7.45 15.22
C TYR A 78 -1.12 7.53 13.95
N LEU A 79 -0.20 8.49 13.86
CA LEU A 79 0.78 8.54 12.78
C LEU A 79 1.71 7.30 12.78
N ILE A 80 2.16 6.85 13.95
CA ILE A 80 2.97 5.62 14.07
C ILE A 80 2.19 4.42 13.55
N LEU A 81 0.93 4.28 13.95
CA LEU A 81 0.07 3.19 13.51
C LEU A 81 -0.18 3.24 12.00
N PHE A 82 -0.46 4.43 11.46
CA PHE A 82 -0.66 4.63 10.02
C PHE A 82 0.58 4.23 9.23
N ILE A 83 1.76 4.78 9.58
CA ILE A 83 3.02 4.47 8.89
C ILE A 83 3.36 2.99 9.04
N LEU A 84 3.09 2.38 10.20
CA LEU A 84 3.30 0.95 10.41
C LEU A 84 2.41 0.10 9.50
N ASP A 85 1.10 0.33 9.47
CA ASP A 85 0.16 -0.43 8.63
C ASP A 85 0.44 -0.22 7.13
N TYR A 86 0.71 1.03 6.73
CA TYR A 86 1.01 1.38 5.35
C TYR A 86 2.35 0.77 4.87
N SER A 87 3.41 0.86 5.68
CA SER A 87 4.72 0.29 5.33
C SER A 87 4.73 -1.24 5.38
N THR A 88 3.89 -1.83 6.23
CA THR A 88 3.62 -3.27 6.27
C THR A 88 3.08 -3.69 4.90
N CYS A 89 2.07 -3.02 4.34
CA CYS A 89 1.52 -3.35 3.02
C CYS A 89 2.56 -3.37 1.85
N PHE A 90 3.71 -2.72 2.01
CA PHE A 90 4.85 -2.77 1.08
C PHE A 90 5.77 -3.98 1.26
N SER A 91 5.98 -4.44 2.49
CA SER A 91 6.90 -5.53 2.81
C SER A 91 6.35 -6.92 2.53
N TYR A 92 5.06 -7.03 2.19
CA TYR A 92 4.42 -8.28 1.83
C TYR A 92 4.37 -8.56 0.32
N ASN A 93 5.05 -7.75 -0.50
CA ASN A 93 4.98 -7.84 -1.96
C ASN A 93 6.37 -8.07 -2.61
N LYS A 94 6.93 -9.27 -2.49
CA LYS A 94 7.55 -9.87 -3.68
C LYS A 94 6.45 -10.64 -4.40
N VAL A 95 5.71 -9.96 -5.27
CA VAL A 95 4.83 -10.67 -6.20
C VAL A 95 5.68 -10.91 -7.44
N PRO A 96 5.93 -12.17 -7.87
CA PRO A 96 6.49 -12.43 -9.20
C PRO A 96 5.61 -11.76 -10.27
N ASP A 97 6.08 -11.58 -11.50
CA ASP A 97 5.37 -10.88 -12.59
C ASP A 97 3.97 -11.47 -12.89
N VAL A 98 2.98 -11.17 -12.06
CA VAL A 98 1.58 -11.53 -12.22
C VAL A 98 0.93 -10.38 -12.98
N LEU A 99 0.54 -10.65 -14.22
CA LEU A 99 -0.21 -9.75 -15.07
C LEU A 99 -1.38 -9.14 -14.27
N SER A 100 -1.49 -7.81 -14.24
CA SER A 100 -2.63 -7.08 -13.64
C SER A 100 -3.97 -7.57 -14.23
N PRO A 101 -5.13 -7.30 -13.61
CA PRO A 101 -6.42 -7.65 -14.20
C PRO A 101 -6.53 -7.12 -15.64
N LYS A 102 -6.12 -5.88 -15.89
CA LYS A 102 -6.01 -5.33 -17.24
C LYS A 102 -5.11 -6.15 -18.15
N ASN A 103 -3.89 -6.48 -17.74
CA ASN A 103 -2.97 -7.26 -18.56
C ASN A 103 -3.50 -8.68 -18.85
N GLN A 104 -4.23 -9.29 -17.92
CA GLN A 104 -4.86 -10.60 -18.13
C GLN A 104 -6.01 -10.50 -19.14
N LEU A 105 -6.85 -9.47 -19.03
CA LEU A 105 -7.95 -9.21 -19.95
C LEU A 105 -7.42 -8.85 -21.36
N GLU A 106 -6.38 -8.02 -21.46
CA GLU A 106 -5.70 -7.70 -22.71
C GLU A 106 -5.11 -8.95 -23.34
N LYS A 107 -4.39 -9.77 -22.56
CA LYS A 107 -3.81 -11.02 -23.07
C LYS A 107 -4.89 -11.98 -23.54
N LEU A 108 -5.95 -12.21 -22.76
CA LEU A 108 -7.08 -13.04 -23.15
C LEU A 108 -7.70 -12.56 -24.47
N SER A 109 -7.97 -11.25 -24.57
CA SER A 109 -8.58 -10.65 -25.75
C SER A 109 -7.67 -10.76 -26.97
N ASN A 110 -6.37 -10.53 -26.81
CA ASN A 110 -5.38 -10.66 -27.87
C ASN A 110 -5.26 -12.11 -28.38
N GLU A 111 -5.24 -13.11 -27.50
CA GLU A 111 -5.20 -14.52 -27.90
C GLU A 111 -6.47 -14.93 -28.69
N ILE A 112 -7.63 -14.39 -28.34
CA ILE A 112 -8.88 -14.62 -29.07
C ILE A 112 -8.86 -13.90 -30.42
N ASP A 113 -8.54 -12.61 -30.42
CA ASP A 113 -8.57 -11.75 -31.61
C ASP A 113 -7.53 -12.18 -32.66
N ASN A 114 -6.33 -12.59 -32.22
CA ASN A 114 -5.26 -13.07 -33.12
C ASN A 114 -5.58 -14.42 -33.77
N ASN A 115 -6.58 -15.14 -33.27
CA ASN A 115 -6.97 -16.46 -33.77
C ASN A 115 -8.24 -16.40 -34.64
N ILE A 116 -8.78 -15.21 -34.91
CA ILE A 116 -9.92 -15.01 -35.83
C ILE A 116 -9.47 -15.29 -37.28
N ASP A 117 -10.14 -16.23 -37.92
CA ASP A 117 -9.99 -16.53 -39.35
C ASP A 117 -11.00 -15.73 -40.19
N SER A 118 -12.26 -15.68 -39.76
CA SER A 118 -13.28 -14.84 -40.40
C SER A 118 -14.27 -14.24 -39.41
N LEU A 119 -14.75 -13.03 -39.72
CA LEU A 119 -15.76 -12.29 -38.97
C LEU A 119 -16.83 -11.78 -39.93
N ASN A 120 -18.07 -12.18 -39.69
CA ASN A 120 -19.25 -11.60 -40.34
C ASN A 120 -20.02 -10.77 -39.31
N GLU A 121 -19.84 -9.45 -39.35
CA GLU A 121 -20.46 -8.52 -38.39
C GLU A 121 -21.98 -8.50 -38.49
N THR A 122 -22.55 -8.63 -39.70
CA THR A 122 -24.00 -8.61 -39.94
C THR A 122 -24.73 -9.76 -39.25
N HIS A 123 -24.09 -10.92 -39.16
CA HIS A 123 -24.67 -12.12 -38.57
C HIS A 123 -23.99 -12.56 -37.26
N LEU A 124 -23.06 -11.74 -36.73
CA LEU A 124 -22.21 -12.05 -35.57
C LEU A 124 -21.63 -13.47 -35.63
N LYS A 125 -21.15 -13.88 -36.81
CA LYS A 125 -20.57 -15.21 -37.01
C LYS A 125 -19.05 -15.10 -37.08
N VAL A 126 -18.38 -15.84 -36.21
CA VAL A 126 -16.92 -15.87 -36.12
C VAL A 126 -16.41 -17.28 -36.38
N THR A 127 -15.29 -17.39 -37.09
CA THR A 127 -14.50 -18.63 -37.19
C THR A 127 -13.09 -18.38 -36.69
N PHE A 128 -12.45 -19.43 -36.20
CA PHE A 128 -11.07 -19.38 -35.71
C PHE A 128 -10.14 -20.25 -36.58
N ASP A 129 -8.90 -19.81 -36.75
CA ASP A 129 -7.84 -20.58 -37.43
C ASP A 129 -7.59 -21.91 -36.69
N LYS A 130 -7.55 -21.85 -35.35
CA LYS A 130 -7.46 -23.02 -34.48
C LYS A 130 -8.60 -23.06 -33.47
N PRO A 131 -9.16 -24.24 -33.16
CA PRO A 131 -10.17 -24.36 -32.12
C PRO A 131 -9.57 -23.95 -30.75
N ILE A 132 -10.21 -23.00 -30.08
CA ILE A 132 -9.87 -22.57 -28.73
C ILE A 132 -11.07 -22.74 -27.80
N LYS A 133 -10.82 -22.84 -26.50
CA LYS A 133 -11.85 -22.92 -25.46
C LYS A 133 -11.43 -22.17 -24.22
N LEU A 134 -12.38 -21.51 -23.57
CA LEU A 134 -12.22 -20.94 -22.24
C LEU A 134 -12.76 -21.94 -21.21
N VAL A 135 -11.95 -22.26 -20.20
CA VAL A 135 -12.31 -23.26 -19.18
C VAL A 135 -12.32 -22.61 -17.81
N LEU A 136 -13.47 -22.65 -17.14
CA LEU A 136 -13.59 -22.33 -15.72
C LEU A 136 -13.47 -23.62 -14.91
N ASP A 137 -12.38 -23.70 -14.14
CA ASP A 137 -12.04 -24.85 -13.30
C ASP A 137 -12.26 -24.48 -11.83
N ILE A 138 -13.31 -25.03 -11.22
CA ILE A 138 -13.61 -24.85 -9.80
C ILE A 138 -13.31 -26.16 -9.08
N LYS A 139 -12.38 -26.12 -8.11
CA LYS A 139 -11.94 -27.29 -7.34
C LYS A 139 -13.15 -28.06 -6.79
N GLY A 140 -13.20 -29.36 -7.07
CA GLY A 140 -14.29 -30.25 -6.64
C GLY A 140 -15.59 -30.13 -7.45
N LYS A 141 -15.64 -29.31 -8.50
CA LYS A 141 -16.79 -29.20 -9.42
C LYS A 141 -16.40 -29.62 -10.84
N ARG A 142 -17.42 -29.93 -11.64
CA ARG A 142 -17.23 -30.18 -13.08
C ARG A 142 -16.81 -28.87 -13.76
N LYS A 143 -15.81 -28.96 -14.64
CA LYS A 143 -15.33 -27.84 -15.46
C LYS A 143 -16.46 -27.29 -16.32
N PHE A 144 -16.59 -25.97 -16.35
CA PHE A 144 -17.44 -25.27 -17.30
C PHE A 144 -16.60 -24.82 -18.50
N VAL A 145 -17.11 -25.00 -19.71
CA VAL A 145 -16.36 -24.77 -20.95
C VAL A 145 -17.19 -23.88 -21.87
N ILE A 146 -16.55 -22.84 -22.40
CA ILE A 146 -17.07 -22.04 -23.51
C ILE A 146 -16.14 -22.30 -24.70
N ASP A 147 -16.68 -22.88 -25.76
CA ASP A 147 -15.96 -23.22 -27.00
C ASP A 147 -16.64 -22.69 -28.26
N ASP A 148 -17.78 -21.99 -28.13
CA ASP A 148 -18.43 -21.30 -29.23
C ASP A 148 -17.61 -20.06 -29.67
N PRO A 149 -17.16 -19.98 -30.94
CA PRO A 149 -16.30 -18.90 -31.42
C PRO A 149 -16.93 -17.50 -31.29
N THR A 150 -18.23 -17.39 -31.56
CA THR A 150 -18.95 -16.11 -31.43
C THR A 150 -18.99 -15.66 -29.98
N THR A 151 -19.26 -16.56 -29.04
CA THR A 151 -19.28 -16.25 -27.60
C THR A 151 -17.90 -15.81 -27.12
N LEU A 152 -16.84 -16.49 -27.53
CA LEU A 152 -15.47 -16.11 -27.19
C LEU A 152 -15.09 -14.73 -27.76
N TYR A 153 -15.50 -14.43 -28.99
CA TYR A 153 -15.34 -13.11 -29.59
C TYR A 153 -16.08 -12.01 -28.81
N VAL A 154 -17.33 -12.25 -28.40
CA VAL A 154 -18.11 -11.28 -27.60
C VAL A 154 -17.41 -11.03 -26.26
N ILE A 155 -16.90 -12.07 -25.60
CA ILE A 155 -16.11 -11.93 -24.36
C ILE A 155 -14.90 -11.01 -24.60
N SER A 156 -14.12 -11.27 -25.67
CA SER A 156 -12.98 -10.41 -26.05
C SER A 156 -13.40 -8.94 -26.19
N LYS A 157 -14.49 -8.65 -26.91
CA LYS A 157 -14.95 -7.26 -27.11
C LYS A 157 -15.45 -6.60 -25.84
N LEU A 158 -16.12 -7.34 -24.95
CA LEU A 158 -16.50 -6.82 -23.63
C LEU A 158 -15.28 -6.49 -22.78
N CYS A 159 -14.27 -7.38 -22.78
CA CYS A 159 -13.01 -7.16 -22.07
C CYS A 159 -12.28 -5.92 -22.59
N MET A 160 -12.12 -5.79 -23.92
CA MET A 160 -11.44 -4.64 -24.52
C MET A 160 -12.22 -3.33 -24.35
N ASN A 161 -13.55 -3.36 -24.44
CA ASN A 161 -14.37 -2.19 -24.15
C ASN A 161 -14.19 -1.71 -22.72
N LEU A 162 -14.14 -2.65 -21.76
CA LEU A 162 -13.85 -2.35 -20.37
C LEU A 162 -12.45 -1.77 -20.21
N VAL A 163 -11.42 -2.36 -20.82
CA VAL A 163 -10.02 -1.89 -20.75
C VAL A 163 -9.84 -0.50 -21.35
N ASN A 164 -10.43 -0.23 -22.51
CA ASN A 164 -10.23 1.02 -23.25
C ASN A 164 -10.99 2.21 -22.65
N ASN A 165 -12.14 1.97 -22.02
CA ASN A 165 -12.95 3.03 -21.40
C ASN A 165 -12.67 3.20 -19.89
N THR A 166 -11.61 2.57 -19.41
CA THR A 166 -11.22 2.61 -18.01
C THR A 166 -10.24 3.76 -17.77
N SER A 167 -10.60 4.66 -16.83
CA SER A 167 -9.71 5.73 -16.38
C SER A 167 -8.44 5.19 -15.70
N GLU A 168 -7.36 5.96 -15.72
CA GLU A 168 -6.06 5.59 -15.12
C GLU A 168 -6.19 5.12 -13.66
N ASN A 169 -7.18 5.63 -12.91
CA ASN A 169 -7.43 5.33 -11.50
C ASN A 169 -8.35 4.12 -11.23
N SER A 170 -8.75 3.37 -12.26
CA SER A 170 -9.63 2.21 -12.07
C SER A 170 -8.93 1.01 -11.43
N PHE A 171 -9.72 0.18 -10.73
CA PHE A 171 -9.28 -1.09 -10.16
C PHE A 171 -8.68 -2.06 -11.21
N LEU A 172 -8.92 -1.85 -12.50
CA LEU A 172 -8.29 -2.66 -13.55
C LEU A 172 -6.83 -2.30 -13.80
N ASN A 173 -6.44 -1.05 -13.53
CA ASN A 173 -5.07 -0.56 -13.61
C ASN A 173 -4.27 -0.83 -12.33
N LEU A 174 -4.83 -1.56 -11.36
CA LEU A 174 -4.10 -2.02 -10.17
C LEU A 174 -2.84 -2.76 -10.62
N GLY A 175 -1.68 -2.23 -10.25
CA GLY A 175 -0.42 -2.97 -10.36
C GLY A 175 -0.53 -4.29 -9.58
N THR A 176 -0.12 -5.38 -10.23
CA THR A 176 0.08 -6.75 -9.71
C THR A 176 -0.91 -7.21 -8.62
N ILE A 177 -1.81 -8.12 -8.99
CA ILE A 177 -2.71 -8.81 -8.06
C ILE A 177 -1.87 -9.62 -7.06
N PRO A 178 -2.04 -9.50 -5.73
CA PRO A 178 -1.42 -10.42 -4.81
C PRO A 178 -1.93 -11.84 -5.11
N ILE A 179 -1.00 -12.78 -5.28
CA ILE A 179 -1.37 -14.21 -5.34
C ILE A 179 -2.05 -14.50 -4.00
N PHE A 180 -3.21 -15.17 -4.00
CA PHE A 180 -3.82 -15.66 -2.78
C PHE A 180 -3.55 -17.17 -2.65
N ASN A 181 -3.27 -17.63 -1.44
CA ASN A 181 -3.30 -19.03 -1.07
C ASN A 181 -4.71 -19.60 -1.31
N GLU A 182 -4.85 -20.93 -1.40
CA GLU A 182 -6.15 -21.59 -1.61
C GLU A 182 -7.20 -21.25 -0.52
N ASP A 183 -6.76 -20.77 0.64
CA ASP A 183 -7.61 -20.34 1.76
C ASP A 183 -8.00 -18.86 1.72
N GLY A 184 -7.63 -18.12 0.66
CA GLY A 184 -7.93 -16.71 0.50
C GLY A 184 -7.01 -15.77 1.28
N THR A 185 -5.95 -16.28 1.92
CA THR A 185 -4.90 -15.44 2.49
C THR A 185 -3.91 -14.98 1.42
N PRO A 186 -3.37 -13.76 1.45
CA PRO A 186 -2.38 -13.36 0.45
C PRO A 186 -1.12 -14.26 0.56
N ASN A 187 -0.71 -14.85 -0.55
CA ASN A 187 0.54 -15.58 -0.75
C ASN A 187 1.67 -14.56 -0.88
N ILE A 188 2.28 -14.33 0.26
CA ILE A 188 3.27 -13.28 0.45
C ILE A 188 4.66 -13.91 0.44
N GLU A 189 5.44 -13.64 -0.60
CA GLU A 189 6.90 -13.65 -0.42
C GLU A 189 7.28 -12.40 0.38
N THR A 190 7.70 -12.61 1.62
CA THR A 190 8.14 -11.57 2.53
C THR A 190 9.32 -10.82 1.92
N VAL A 191 9.18 -9.51 1.74
CA VAL A 191 10.32 -8.62 1.58
C VAL A 191 11.15 -8.73 2.87
N SER A 192 12.48 -8.70 2.76
CA SER A 192 13.36 -8.70 3.93
C SER A 192 12.95 -7.59 4.91
N ASN A 193 12.91 -7.90 6.21
CA ASN A 193 12.59 -6.94 7.28
C ASN A 193 13.42 -5.64 7.18
N SER A 194 14.63 -5.68 6.62
CA SER A 194 15.46 -4.49 6.41
C SER A 194 14.87 -3.49 5.41
N VAL A 195 14.16 -3.96 4.38
CA VAL A 195 13.46 -3.09 3.41
C VAL A 195 12.23 -2.46 4.07
N HIS A 196 11.46 -3.24 4.84
CA HIS A 196 10.33 -2.72 5.61
C HIS A 196 10.78 -1.60 6.56
N ILE A 197 11.86 -1.83 7.31
CA ILE A 197 12.44 -0.84 8.21
C ILE A 197 12.87 0.41 7.44
N ALA A 198 13.51 0.27 6.28
CA ALA A 198 13.90 1.41 5.46
C ALA A 198 12.69 2.21 4.94
N TYR A 199 11.61 1.52 4.55
CA TYR A 199 10.38 2.16 4.09
C TYR A 199 9.69 2.93 5.22
N PHE A 200 9.48 2.27 6.36
CA PHE A 200 8.96 2.87 7.59
C PHE A 200 9.73 4.12 7.97
N ALA A 201 11.06 4.05 7.96
CA ALA A 201 11.91 5.18 8.31
C ALA A 201 11.84 6.34 7.30
N LYS A 202 11.78 6.05 5.99
CA LYS A 202 11.64 7.07 4.95
C LYS A 202 10.33 7.86 5.08
N MET A 203 9.24 7.20 5.49
CA MET A 203 7.97 7.88 5.75
C MET A 203 8.09 8.87 6.91
N PHE A 204 8.71 8.47 8.03
CA PHE A 204 8.96 9.41 9.13
C PHE A 204 9.92 10.55 8.78
N ILE A 205 10.98 10.28 8.01
CA ILE A 205 11.87 11.32 7.50
C ILE A 205 11.05 12.34 6.69
N THR A 206 10.18 11.87 5.81
CA THR A 206 9.29 12.72 5.00
C THR A 206 8.35 13.55 5.86
N PHE A 207 7.75 12.96 6.90
CA PHE A 207 6.92 13.68 7.87
C PHE A 207 7.69 14.83 8.51
N PHE A 208 8.90 14.57 9.01
CA PHE A 208 9.72 15.56 9.69
C PHE A 208 10.32 16.64 8.78
N ASP A 209 10.54 16.33 7.51
CA ASP A 209 11.03 17.28 6.50
C ASP A 209 9.92 18.25 6.08
N LYS A 210 8.68 17.75 5.94
CA LYS A 210 7.49 18.57 5.65
C LYS A 210 6.98 19.37 6.84
N ASN A 211 7.30 18.94 8.05
CA ASN A 211 6.91 19.61 9.29
C ASN A 211 8.14 20.20 10.02
N PRO A 212 8.75 21.28 9.47
CA PRO A 212 9.96 21.87 10.04
C PRO A 212 9.72 22.53 11.40
N GLN A 213 8.48 22.70 11.88
CA GLN A 213 8.18 23.15 13.23
C GLN A 213 8.68 22.17 14.29
N PHE A 214 8.73 20.86 13.99
CA PHE A 214 9.22 19.82 14.91
C PHE A 214 10.75 19.68 14.85
N LYS A 215 11.51 20.75 15.11
CA LYS A 215 12.99 20.73 15.10
C LYS A 215 13.62 20.11 16.36
N GLY A 216 12.84 19.99 17.44
CA GLY A 216 13.36 19.63 18.75
C GLY A 216 13.89 20.83 19.53
N ILE A 217 13.48 20.95 20.79
CA ILE A 217 13.98 21.95 21.73
C ILE A 217 15.36 21.49 22.23
N LYS A 218 16.32 22.42 22.34
CA LYS A 218 17.61 22.14 22.98
C LYS A 218 17.38 21.71 24.44
N LYS A 219 17.75 20.49 24.83
CA LYS A 219 17.74 20.10 26.26
C LYS A 219 18.68 21.05 27.03
N LYS A 220 18.15 21.79 28.01
CA LYS A 220 18.97 22.65 28.90
C LYS A 220 20.13 21.83 29.47
N GLY A 221 21.38 22.24 29.19
CA GLY A 221 22.59 21.59 29.72
C GLY A 221 23.23 20.51 28.84
N LYS A 222 22.66 20.17 27.66
CA LYS A 222 23.36 19.34 26.65
C LYS A 222 23.40 20.09 25.31
N ASN A 223 24.60 20.39 24.81
CA ASN A 223 24.80 20.96 23.49
C ASN A 223 24.48 19.89 22.43
N GLY A 224 23.23 19.81 21.99
CA GLY A 224 22.80 18.95 20.89
C GLY A 224 21.35 19.21 20.50
N LEU A 225 21.09 19.29 19.19
CA LEU A 225 19.73 19.17 18.65
C LEU A 225 19.24 17.73 18.89
N LEU A 226 17.95 17.54 19.19
CA LEU A 226 17.40 16.19 19.27
C LEU A 226 17.54 15.49 17.92
N ASN A 227 17.99 14.23 17.96
CA ASN A 227 18.24 13.47 16.74
C ASN A 227 16.94 12.77 16.29
N LYS A 228 16.29 13.33 15.26
CA LYS A 228 15.09 12.74 14.61
C LYS A 228 15.35 11.30 14.15
N GLN A 229 16.54 11.01 13.63
CA GLN A 229 16.91 9.69 13.15
C GLN A 229 17.03 8.68 14.30
N LEU A 230 17.48 9.11 15.47
CA LEU A 230 17.48 8.27 16.68
C LEU A 230 16.05 7.98 17.16
N LEU A 231 15.13 8.96 17.11
CA LEU A 231 13.72 8.71 17.40
C LEU A 231 13.15 7.66 16.45
N ILE A 232 13.34 7.82 15.14
CA ILE A 232 12.88 6.84 14.14
C ILE A 232 13.50 5.46 14.39
N SER A 233 14.78 5.41 14.75
CA SER A 233 15.46 4.17 15.12
C SER A 233 14.79 3.50 16.33
N LYS A 234 14.48 4.25 17.39
CA LYS A 234 13.74 3.73 18.55
C LYS A 234 12.35 3.24 18.18
N LEU A 235 11.64 3.95 17.30
CA LEU A 235 10.32 3.53 16.82
C LEU A 235 10.37 2.16 16.12
N VAL A 236 11.42 1.85 15.36
CA VAL A 236 11.63 0.51 14.76
C VAL A 236 11.68 -0.59 15.82
N TYR A 237 12.30 -0.32 16.98
CA TYR A 237 12.33 -1.27 18.09
C TYR A 237 10.97 -1.36 18.80
N ILE A 238 10.38 -0.20 19.12
CA ILE A 238 9.11 -0.10 19.87
C ILE A 238 8.00 -0.82 19.11
N THR A 239 7.84 -0.52 17.81
CA THR A 239 6.87 -1.15 16.89
C THR A 239 7.15 -2.62 16.60
N LYS A 240 8.26 -3.18 17.11
CA LYS A 240 8.70 -4.56 16.91
C LYS A 240 9.01 -4.93 15.45
N LEU A 241 9.21 -3.95 14.57
CA LEU A 241 9.79 -4.16 13.23
C LEU A 241 11.17 -4.80 13.32
N SER A 242 11.93 -4.47 14.37
CA SER A 242 13.13 -5.21 14.77
C SER A 242 13.17 -5.42 16.27
N ARG A 243 13.66 -6.58 16.71
CA ARG A 243 13.94 -6.87 18.12
C ARG A 243 15.37 -6.53 18.53
N SER A 244 16.18 -6.00 17.61
CA SER A 244 17.57 -5.67 17.89
C SER A 244 17.68 -4.42 18.75
N LYS A 245 18.27 -4.56 19.95
CA LYS A 245 18.53 -3.43 20.87
C LYS A 245 19.43 -2.35 20.27
N SER A 246 20.15 -2.63 19.17
CA SER A 246 20.95 -1.61 18.47
C SER A 246 20.12 -0.39 18.06
N PHE A 247 18.84 -0.60 17.74
CA PHE A 247 17.89 0.45 17.38
C PHE A 247 17.50 1.38 18.55
N LEU A 248 17.63 0.91 19.80
CA LEU A 248 17.39 1.74 20.99
C LEU A 248 18.56 2.68 21.30
N ILE A 249 19.78 2.22 21.00
CA ILE A 249 21.02 2.85 21.49
C ILE A 249 21.55 3.88 20.50
N SER A 250 21.41 3.64 19.19
CA SER A 250 21.97 4.48 18.14
C SER A 250 21.16 4.41 16.86
N ASP A 251 21.36 5.37 15.96
CA ASP A 251 20.77 5.40 14.62
C ASP A 251 21.66 4.75 13.53
N GLU A 252 22.82 4.18 13.89
CA GLU A 252 23.79 3.64 12.94
C GLU A 252 23.25 2.45 12.14
N THR A 253 22.56 1.51 12.79
CA THR A 253 21.89 0.39 12.09
C THR A 253 20.87 0.92 11.09
N LEU A 254 20.10 1.93 11.49
CA LEU A 254 19.09 2.54 10.62
C LEU A 254 19.74 3.25 9.42
N LYS A 255 20.82 4.01 9.64
CA LYS A 255 21.61 4.64 8.56
C LYS A 255 22.12 3.60 7.56
N GLY A 256 22.57 2.45 8.04
CA GLY A 256 22.98 1.32 7.19
C GLY A 256 21.88 0.89 6.22
N PHE A 257 20.66 0.67 6.73
CA PHE A 257 19.51 0.31 5.89
C PHE A 257 19.09 1.44 4.94
N LEU A 258 19.03 2.68 5.41
CA LEU A 258 18.70 3.83 4.55
C LEU A 258 19.70 4.01 3.41
N LYS A 259 20.99 3.78 3.66
CA LYS A 259 22.04 3.80 2.63
C LYS A 259 21.88 2.65 1.63
N GLN A 260 21.62 1.44 2.14
CA GLN A 260 21.42 0.25 1.30
C GLN A 260 20.21 0.40 0.37
N TYR A 261 19.14 1.03 0.84
CA TYR A 261 17.88 1.20 0.10
C TYR A 261 17.59 2.65 -0.29
N LYS A 262 18.63 3.44 -0.59
CA LYS A 262 18.50 4.86 -0.92
C LYS A 262 17.56 5.12 -2.11
N ASP A 263 17.60 4.25 -3.12
CA ASP A 263 16.84 4.38 -4.36
C ASP A 263 15.41 3.80 -4.27
N LEU A 264 15.04 3.24 -3.11
CA LEU A 264 13.68 2.74 -2.85
C LEU A 264 12.67 3.90 -2.94
N LYS A 265 11.78 3.86 -3.92
CA LYS A 265 10.70 4.84 -4.08
C LYS A 265 9.53 4.50 -3.14
N ILE A 266 8.97 5.53 -2.52
CA ILE A 266 7.66 5.44 -1.87
C ILE A 266 6.62 5.46 -3.00
N SER A 267 6.16 4.30 -3.44
CA SER A 267 5.09 4.19 -4.45
C SER A 267 3.75 3.84 -3.79
N ASN A 268 2.66 3.70 -4.55
CA ASN A 268 1.38 3.26 -4.00
C ASN A 268 1.47 1.76 -3.60
N PRO A 269 1.27 1.39 -2.34
CA PRO A 269 1.19 0.00 -1.91
C PRO A 269 -0.23 -0.46 -2.15
N ASN A 270 -0.37 -1.49 -2.96
CA ASN A 270 -1.29 -2.60 -2.69
C ASN A 270 -2.81 -2.28 -2.61
N MET A 271 -3.63 -3.27 -2.94
CA MET A 271 -5.10 -3.18 -3.02
C MET A 271 -5.80 -2.70 -1.73
N ILE A 272 -5.16 -2.81 -0.55
CA ILE A 272 -5.73 -2.34 0.73
C ILE A 272 -5.81 -0.83 0.78
N TYR A 273 -4.72 -0.17 0.36
CA TYR A 273 -4.60 1.26 0.40
C TYR A 273 -4.87 1.91 -0.95
N CYS A 274 -4.71 1.21 -2.08
CA CYS A 274 -4.98 1.70 -3.45
C CYS A 274 -6.35 2.35 -3.61
#